data_AF-A0A528CHZ7-F1
#
_entry.id   AF-A0A528CHZ7-F1
#
_cell.length_a   1.000
_cell.length_b   1.000
_cell.length_c   1.000
_cell.angle_alpha   90.00
_cell.angle_beta   90.00
_cell.angle_gamma   90.00
#
_symmetry.space_group_name_H-M   'P 1'
#
loop_
_entity.id
_entity.type
_entity.pdbx_description
1 polymer ?
#
loop_
_entity_poly.entity_id
_entity_poly.type
_entity_poly.pdbx_seq_one_letter_code
_entity_poly.pdbx_strand_id
1 'polypeptide(L)' 'PIVAVYGSTSPQNTPPLAEQRELVWLGLSCSPCHRKICPLSHLNCLNTLEVAQVAAAAERLLEMPAAA' A
#
# COMPACT_ATOMS: atom_id res chain seq x y z
N PRO A 1 -13.36 4.48 -4.85
CA PRO A 1 -12.46 3.91 -3.82
C PRO A 1 -11.04 3.71 -4.39
N ILE A 2 -10.00 3.80 -3.55
CA ILE A 2 -8.60 3.51 -3.92
C ILE A 2 -7.97 2.56 -2.88
N VAL A 3 -7.42 1.43 -3.34
CA VAL A 3 -6.46 0.65 -2.54
C VAL A 3 -5.06 1.07 -2.96
N ALA A 4 -4.30 1.66 -2.03
CA ALA A 4 -2.95 2.14 -2.30
C ALA A 4 -1.91 1.23 -1.69
N VAL A 5 -1.04 0.67 -2.53
CA VAL A 5 0.05 -0.23 -2.14
C VAL A 5 1.34 0.57 -1.94
N TYR A 6 1.99 0.39 -0.79
CA TYR A 6 3.23 1.08 -0.45
C TYR A 6 4.38 0.11 -0.24
N GLY A 7 5.60 0.56 -0.53
CA GLY A 7 6.82 -0.23 -0.43
C GLY A 7 8.04 0.66 -0.19
N SER A 8 8.65 1.21 -1.24
CA SER A 8 9.78 2.15 -1.07
C SER A 8 9.34 3.53 -0.60
N THR A 9 8.10 3.93 -0.90
CA THR A 9 7.47 5.18 -0.46
C THR A 9 6.57 4.95 0.76
N SER A 10 6.13 6.03 1.41
CA SER A 10 5.27 5.96 2.58
C SER A 10 3.96 6.74 2.38
N PRO A 11 2.86 6.27 2.98
CA PRO A 11 1.58 6.97 2.95
C PRO A 11 1.60 8.28 3.76
N GLN A 12 2.55 8.44 4.70
CA GLN A 12 2.69 9.70 5.45
C GLN A 12 3.20 10.84 4.56
N ASN A 13 4.08 10.54 3.60
CA ASN A 13 4.63 11.56 2.70
C ASN A 13 3.77 11.76 1.46
N THR A 14 3.21 10.68 0.91
CA THR A 14 2.40 10.71 -0.31
C THR A 14 1.09 9.95 -0.08
N PRO A 15 0.16 10.51 0.71
CA PRO A 15 -1.12 9.86 0.98
C PRO A 15 -1.99 9.80 -0.29
N PRO A 16 -2.88 8.80 -0.43
CA PRO A 16 -3.81 8.75 -1.56
C PRO A 16 -4.87 9.84 -1.37
N LEU A 17 -5.05 10.75 -2.34
CA LEU A 17 -6.02 11.83 -2.24
C LEU A 17 -7.43 11.39 -2.68
N ALA A 18 -8.00 10.41 -1.97
CA ALA A 18 -9.37 9.94 -2.15
C ALA A 18 -10.08 9.80 -0.80
N GLU A 19 -11.38 10.03 -0.77
CA GLU A 19 -12.19 9.91 0.46
C GLU A 19 -12.31 8.46 0.91
N GLN A 20 -12.64 7.56 -0.01
CA GLN A 20 -12.65 6.12 0.22
C GLN A 20 -11.30 5.53 -0.18
N ARG A 21 -10.44 5.30 0.81
CA ARG A 21 -9.10 4.76 0.59
C ARG A 21 -8.71 3.75 1.66
N GLU A 22 -7.93 2.76 1.25
CA GLU A 22 -7.26 1.82 2.15
C GLU A 22 -5.79 1.71 1.77
N LEU A 23 -4.93 1.51 2.78
CA LEU A 23 -3.49 1.42 2.63
C LEU A 23 -3.06 -0.04 2.81
N VAL A 24 -2.29 -0.57 1.87
CA VAL A 24 -1.67 -1.89 1.99
C VAL A 24 -0.16 -1.72 2.02
N TRP A 25 0.44 -2.05 3.16
CA TRP A 25 1.86 -1.83 3.40
C TRP A 25 2.39 -2.81 4.44
N LEU A 26 3.51 -3.47 4.14
CA LEU A 26 4.12 -4.45 5.06
C LEU A 26 4.87 -3.80 6.23
N GLY A 27 5.24 -2.51 6.15
CA GLY A 27 5.96 -1.83 7.24
C GLY A 27 7.28 -2.49 7.65
N LEU A 28 7.97 -3.16 6.72
CA LEU A 28 9.22 -3.86 7.00
C LEU A 28 10.30 -2.89 7.51
N SER A 29 11.27 -3.37 8.29
CA SER A 29 12.37 -2.54 8.81
C SER A 29 13.20 -1.81 7.73
N CYS A 30 13.20 -2.32 6.49
CA CYS A 30 13.86 -1.69 5.34
C CYS A 30 12.97 -0.70 4.57
N SER A 31 11.74 -0.44 5.02
CA SER A 31 10.69 0.34 4.35
C SER A 31 10.05 1.35 5.30
N PRO A 32 9.82 2.62 4.88
CA PRO A 32 10.08 3.16 3.55
C PRO A 32 11.54 3.61 3.42
N CYS A 33 12.19 3.30 2.29
CA CYS A 33 13.59 3.71 2.06
C CYS A 33 13.73 4.92 1.14
N HIS A 34 12.65 5.31 0.46
CA HIS A 34 12.58 6.38 -0.54
C HIS A 34 13.65 6.28 -1.64
N ARG A 35 14.10 5.07 -1.97
CA ARG A 35 15.06 4.80 -3.05
C ARG A 35 14.35 4.26 -4.30
N LYS A 36 14.83 4.67 -5.48
CA LYS A 36 14.40 4.12 -6.77
C LYS A 36 14.82 2.67 -6.96
N ILE A 37 16.01 2.31 -6.45
CA ILE A 37 16.57 0.96 -6.48
C ILE A 37 16.68 0.48 -5.03
N CYS A 38 16.23 -0.74 -4.75
CA CYS A 38 16.29 -1.31 -3.41
C CYS A 38 17.76 -1.45 -2.97
N PRO A 39 18.18 -0.83 -1.85
CA PRO A 39 19.58 -0.90 -1.40
C PRO A 39 20.00 -2.30 -0.93
N LEU A 40 19.02 -3.18 -0.68
CA LEU A 40 19.23 -4.55 -0.26
C LEU A 40 19.00 -5.57 -1.40
N SER A 41 18.75 -5.08 -2.63
CA SER A 41 18.60 -5.88 -3.86
C SER A 41 17.49 -6.94 -3.89
N HIS A 42 16.56 -6.96 -2.92
CA HIS A 42 15.50 -7.98 -2.85
C HIS A 42 14.07 -7.41 -3.05
N LEU A 43 13.84 -6.12 -2.78
CA LEU A 43 12.52 -5.46 -2.92
C LEU A 43 11.36 -6.18 -2.19
N ASN A 44 11.62 -6.75 -1.02
CA ASN A 44 10.65 -7.60 -0.30
C ASN A 44 9.42 -6.79 0.14
N CYS A 45 9.59 -5.50 0.40
CA CYS A 45 8.46 -4.62 0.73
C CYS A 45 7.35 -4.59 -0.35
N LEU A 46 7.63 -5.07 -1.57
CA LEU A 46 6.63 -5.30 -2.62
C LEU A 46 6.56 -6.77 -3.05
N ASN A 47 7.70 -7.47 -3.18
CA ASN A 47 7.74 -8.85 -3.68
C ASN A 47 7.10 -9.87 -2.73
N THR A 48 7.07 -9.60 -1.43
CA THR A 48 6.46 -10.49 -0.43
C THR A 48 5.12 -9.94 0.09
N LEU A 49 4.58 -8.91 -0.56
CA LEU A 49 3.25 -8.40 -0.24
C LEU A 49 2.25 -9.25 -0.99
N GLU A 50 1.43 -9.99 -0.25
CA GLU A 50 0.55 -10.99 -0.84
C GLU A 50 -0.62 -10.33 -1.58
N VAL A 51 -0.95 -10.85 -2.76
CA VAL A 51 -2.09 -10.38 -3.56
C VAL A 51 -3.39 -10.46 -2.77
N ALA A 52 -3.55 -11.48 -1.93
CA ALA A 52 -4.71 -11.66 -1.07
C ALA A 52 -4.93 -10.48 -0.11
N GLN A 53 -3.87 -9.83 0.38
CA GLN A 53 -3.99 -8.65 1.24
C GLN A 53 -4.56 -7.45 0.48
N VAL A 54 -4.17 -7.28 -0.79
CA VAL A 54 -4.69 -6.23 -1.67
C VAL A 54 -6.14 -6.51 -2.07
N ALA A 55 -6.45 -7.76 -2.42
CA ALA A 55 -7.81 -8.17 -2.79
C ALA A 55 -8.79 -7.97 -1.64
N ALA A 56 -8.43 -8.39 -0.42
CA ALA A 56 -9.27 -8.20 0.76
C ALA A 56 -9.50 -6.72 1.08
N ALA A 57 -8.51 -5.84 0.82
CA ALA A 57 -8.69 -4.39 0.95
C ALA A 57 -9.66 -3.82 -0.08
N ALA A 58 -9.59 -4.31 -1.32
CA ALA A 58 -10.51 -3.91 -2.37
C ALA A 58 -11.94 -4.35 -2.04
N GLU A 59 -12.13 -5.59 -1.59
CA GLU A 59 -13.43 -6.11 -1.15
C GLU A 59 -14.04 -5.26 -0.04
N ARG A 60 -13.28 -4.95 1.03
CA ARG A 60 -13.74 -4.06 2.11
C ARG A 60 -14.21 -2.71 1.59
N LEU A 61 -13.44 -2.07 0.69
CA LEU A 61 -13.83 -0.77 0.14
C LEU A 61 -15.05 -0.83 -0.78
N LEU A 62 -15.27 -1.94 -1.49
CA LEU A 62 -16.42 -2.11 -2.38
C LEU A 62 -17.72 -2.41 -1.61
N GLU A 63 -17.61 -3.01 -0.43
CA GLU A 63 -18.73 -3.23 0.49
C GLU A 63 -19.14 -1.96 1.24
N MET A 64 -18.29 -0.93 1.26
CA MET A 64 -18.63 0.36 1.86
C MET A 64 -19.64 1.11 0.97
N PRO A 65 -20.76 1.59 1.53
CA PRO A 65 -21.67 2.45 0.77
C PRO A 65 -20.93 3.71 0.31
N ALA A 66 -21.23 4.16 -0.90
CA ALA A 66 -20.73 5.43 -1.42
C ALA A 66 -21.04 6.55 -0.41
N ALA A 67 -20.02 7.32 -0.04
CA ALA A 67 -20.22 8.53 0.76
C ALA A 67 -21.22 9.43 0.01
N ALA A 68 -22.33 9.76 0.68
CA ALA A 68 -23.41 10.58 0.14
C ALA A 68 -22.99 12.06 0.02
#